data_AF-A0A7L4QM52-F1
#
_entry.id   AF-A0A7L4QM52-F1
#
_cell.length_a   1.000
_cell.length_b   1.000
_cell.length_c   1.000
_cell.angle_alpha   90.00
_cell.angle_beta   90.00
_cell.angle_gamma   90.00
#
_symmetry.space_group_name_H-M   'P 1'
#
loop_
_entity.id
_entity.type
_entity.pdbx_description
1 polymer ?
#
loop_
_entity_poly.entity_id
_entity_poly.type
_entity_poly.pdbx_seq_one_letter_code
_entity_poly.pdbx_strand_id
1 'polypeptide(L)'
;MRYCNNCGHENMDDAQYCNNCGRSLKPDAYQQKEKGDFERRIDDFAQEMGALGKRVEKEFNSRGGDFESWSDSTLGILGPLIWSLIGLAFLVLIIGVMSLIGNSVQTFHDIADFLLANIWLIFALGLLFSYSNFFSRRYKEKFRWVQPIFTALGIVFGLWIASEIMFILATNFNIEFLETISSIMSTYLSVIFIVILAIGYVVFLISLMSSTGASMEARSSYNQPQRSYDFTSQGEYKRLYRSGRNRVLGGVCGGMGEYANLDPNIIRIIWIILLVVSLGIAILGYFICWIIIPRNPYDTWQ
;
A
#
# COMPACT_ATOMS: atom_id res chain seq x y z
N MET A 1 -26.72 -13.89 -36.22
CA MET A 1 -26.77 -13.56 -34.79
C MET A 1 -25.37 -13.16 -34.33
N ARG A 2 -25.24 -12.19 -33.42
CA ARG A 2 -23.95 -11.65 -32.95
C ARG A 2 -23.69 -12.03 -31.50
N TYR A 3 -22.49 -12.49 -31.19
CA TYR A 3 -22.10 -12.81 -29.82
C TYR A 3 -21.45 -11.60 -29.14
N CYS A 4 -21.84 -11.33 -27.90
CA CYS A 4 -21.24 -10.26 -27.10
C CYS A 4 -19.82 -10.62 -26.68
N ASN A 5 -18.86 -9.75 -26.96
CA ASN A 5 -17.44 -9.92 -26.67
C ASN A 5 -17.13 -9.93 -25.15
N ASN A 6 -18.07 -9.45 -24.34
CA ASN A 6 -17.91 -9.32 -22.89
C ASN A 6 -18.53 -10.49 -22.13
N CYS A 7 -19.74 -10.93 -22.50
CA CYS A 7 -20.46 -11.97 -21.77
C CYS A 7 -20.80 -13.21 -22.61
N GLY A 8 -20.41 -13.24 -23.89
CA GLY A 8 -20.66 -14.37 -24.80
C GLY A 8 -22.12 -14.56 -25.23
N HIS A 9 -23.05 -13.73 -24.75
CA HIS A 9 -24.47 -13.91 -25.04
C HIS A 9 -24.80 -13.63 -26.51
N GLU A 10 -25.67 -14.44 -27.09
CA GLU A 10 -26.16 -14.29 -28.46
C GLU A 10 -27.22 -13.18 -28.52
N ASN A 11 -27.05 -12.27 -29.47
CA ASN A 11 -27.95 -11.15 -29.69
C ASN A 11 -28.37 -11.10 -31.16
N MET A 12 -29.51 -10.46 -31.42
CA MET A 12 -30.00 -10.23 -32.78
C MET A 12 -29.00 -9.43 -33.61
N ASP A 13 -29.01 -9.61 -34.93
CA ASP A 13 -28.03 -9.00 -35.83
C ASP A 13 -28.13 -7.48 -35.96
N ASP A 14 -29.22 -6.89 -35.50
CA ASP A 14 -29.47 -5.45 -35.44
C ASP A 14 -29.35 -4.87 -34.02
N ALA A 15 -29.10 -5.72 -33.01
CA ALA A 15 -28.96 -5.29 -31.63
C ALA A 15 -27.76 -4.36 -31.46
N GLN A 16 -28.02 -3.12 -31.00
CA GLN A 16 -26.96 -2.13 -30.76
C GLN A 16 -26.24 -2.35 -29.42
N TYR A 17 -26.95 -2.92 -28.45
CA TYR A 17 -26.45 -3.25 -27.12
C TYR A 17 -26.74 -4.72 -26.81
N CYS A 18 -25.91 -5.30 -25.96
CA CYS A 18 -26.13 -6.65 -25.46
C CYS A 18 -27.30 -6.66 -24.48
N ASN A 19 -28.30 -7.48 -24.74
CA ASN A 19 -29.52 -7.58 -23.92
C ASN A 19 -29.26 -8.17 -22.53
N ASN A 20 -28.11 -8.83 -22.32
CA ASN A 20 -27.75 -9.42 -21.03
C ASN A 20 -26.84 -8.50 -20.19
N CYS A 21 -25.79 -7.91 -20.77
CA CYS A 21 -24.81 -7.11 -20.01
C CYS A 21 -24.82 -5.61 -20.33
N GLY A 22 -25.67 -5.14 -21.25
CA GLY A 22 -25.79 -3.73 -21.63
C GLY A 22 -24.63 -3.17 -22.47
N ARG A 23 -23.62 -3.98 -22.82
CA ARG A 23 -22.45 -3.51 -23.56
C ARG A 23 -22.77 -3.27 -25.04
N SER A 24 -22.25 -2.18 -25.61
CA SER A 24 -22.29 -1.89 -27.06
C SER A 24 -21.78 -3.09 -27.88
N LEU A 25 -22.54 -3.48 -28.91
CA LEU A 25 -22.17 -4.54 -29.87
C LEU A 25 -21.65 -3.96 -31.20
N LYS A 26 -21.68 -2.63 -31.37
CA LYS A 26 -21.10 -1.98 -32.55
C LYS A 26 -19.59 -1.84 -32.34
N PRO A 27 -18.73 -2.26 -33.29
CA PRO A 27 -17.33 -1.87 -33.27
C PRO A 27 -17.25 -0.35 -33.41
N ASP A 28 -16.37 0.28 -32.63
CA ASP A 28 -16.25 1.74 -32.44
C ASP A 28 -15.80 2.52 -33.69
N ALA A 29 -15.91 1.93 -34.89
CA ALA A 29 -15.52 2.49 -36.17
C ALA A 29 -16.35 3.74 -36.58
N TYR A 30 -17.48 4.01 -35.92
CA TYR A 30 -18.27 5.23 -36.18
C TYR A 30 -17.66 6.47 -35.52
N GLN A 31 -17.00 6.35 -34.36
CA GLN A 31 -16.38 7.50 -33.66
C GLN A 31 -15.11 8.00 -34.34
N GLN A 32 -14.45 7.17 -35.15
CA GLN A 32 -13.20 7.53 -35.82
C GLN A 32 -13.41 8.40 -37.08
N LYS A 33 -14.63 8.36 -37.65
CA LYS A 33 -14.98 9.09 -38.87
C LYS A 33 -15.33 10.57 -38.62
N GLU A 34 -15.71 10.90 -37.38
CA GLU A 34 -16.14 12.24 -36.96
C GLU A 34 -15.03 13.02 -36.21
N LYS A 35 -13.94 12.36 -35.80
CA LYS A 35 -12.76 13.07 -35.26
C LYS A 35 -12.18 13.99 -36.34
N GLY A 36 -12.06 15.28 -36.01
CA GLY A 36 -11.43 16.28 -36.85
C GLY A 36 -9.94 16.00 -37.07
N ASP A 37 -9.34 16.69 -38.04
CA ASP A 37 -7.91 16.55 -38.36
C ASP A 37 -7.02 16.82 -37.14
N PHE A 38 -7.45 17.74 -36.28
CA PHE A 38 -6.73 18.09 -35.05
C PHE A 38 -6.75 16.96 -34.01
N GLU A 39 -7.90 16.32 -33.76
CA GLU A 39 -7.96 15.18 -32.82
C GLU A 39 -7.11 13.99 -33.30
N ARG A 40 -7.07 13.73 -34.62
CA ARG A 40 -6.21 12.68 -35.18
C ARG A 40 -4.72 12.97 -34.95
N ARG A 41 -4.30 14.23 -35.19
CA ARG A 41 -2.92 14.66 -34.92
C ARG A 41 -2.54 14.55 -33.44
N ILE A 42 -3.47 14.83 -32.52
CA ILE A 42 -3.25 14.66 -31.08
C ILE A 42 -3.06 13.18 -30.73
N ASP A 43 -3.90 12.30 -31.27
CA ASP A 43 -3.78 10.85 -31.02
C ASP A 43 -2.46 10.28 -31.56
N ASP A 44 -2.06 10.70 -32.77
CA ASP A 44 -0.78 10.30 -33.38
C ASP A 44 0.42 10.78 -32.56
N PHE A 45 0.41 12.04 -32.12
CA PHE A 45 1.43 12.59 -31.23
C PHE A 45 1.47 11.84 -29.89
N ALA A 46 0.31 11.49 -29.31
CA ALA A 46 0.24 10.73 -28.08
C ALA A 46 0.83 9.32 -28.24
N GLN A 47 0.61 8.66 -29.38
CA GLN A 47 1.21 7.36 -29.68
C GLN A 47 2.73 7.47 -29.86
N GLU A 48 3.22 8.50 -30.54
CA GLU A 48 4.65 8.75 -30.74
C GLU A 48 5.36 9.02 -29.41
N MET A 49 4.80 9.89 -28.58
CA MET A 49 5.30 10.16 -27.23
C MET A 49 5.25 8.93 -26.33
N GLY A 50 4.22 8.09 -26.48
CA GLY A 50 4.13 6.79 -25.79
C GLY A 50 5.25 5.82 -26.21
N ALA A 51 5.55 5.75 -27.51
CA ALA A 51 6.64 4.92 -28.03
C ALA A 51 8.04 5.46 -27.66
N LEU A 52 8.20 6.78 -27.63
CA LEU A 52 9.43 7.44 -27.16
C LEU A 52 9.62 7.22 -25.67
N GLY A 53 8.55 7.40 -24.88
CA GLY A 53 8.53 7.12 -23.44
C GLY A 53 8.97 5.69 -23.13
N LYS A 54 8.42 4.68 -23.81
CA LYS A 54 8.82 3.27 -23.63
C LYS A 54 10.29 3.01 -23.98
N ARG A 55 10.83 3.68 -25.01
CA ARG A 55 12.27 3.56 -25.36
C ARG A 55 13.16 4.20 -24.29
N VAL A 56 12.82 5.41 -23.86
CA VAL A 56 13.53 6.13 -22.80
C VAL A 56 13.47 5.33 -21.50
N GLU A 57 12.31 4.79 -21.14
CA GLU A 57 12.14 3.94 -19.95
C GLU A 57 13.05 2.71 -20.03
N LYS A 58 13.09 2.02 -21.16
CA LYS A 58 13.94 0.83 -21.34
C LYS A 58 15.43 1.17 -21.20
N GLU A 59 15.88 2.27 -21.81
CA GLU A 59 17.27 2.75 -21.76
C GLU A 59 17.65 3.20 -20.34
N PHE A 60 16.75 3.94 -19.67
CA PHE A 60 16.97 4.42 -18.32
C PHE A 60 17.01 3.26 -17.32
N ASN A 61 16.13 2.27 -17.49
CA ASN A 61 16.08 1.10 -16.62
C ASN A 61 17.30 0.19 -16.81
N SER A 62 17.81 0.02 -18.05
CA SER A 62 19.05 -0.74 -18.28
C SER A 62 20.26 -0.04 -17.65
N ARG A 63 20.40 1.27 -17.86
CA ARG A 63 21.52 2.03 -17.28
C ARG A 63 21.45 2.11 -15.75
N GLY A 64 20.24 2.27 -15.20
CA GLY A 64 20.01 2.29 -13.76
C GLY A 64 20.40 0.97 -13.09
N GLY A 65 20.01 -0.16 -13.69
CA GLY A 65 20.35 -1.49 -13.19
C GLY A 65 21.86 -1.77 -13.20
N ASP A 66 22.56 -1.42 -14.28
CA ASP A 66 24.02 -1.60 -14.39
C ASP A 66 24.77 -0.78 -13.32
N PHE A 67 24.31 0.44 -13.10
CA PHE A 67 24.90 1.35 -12.14
C PHE A 67 24.65 0.93 -10.69
N GLU A 68 23.44 0.47 -10.38
CA GLU A 68 23.09 -0.05 -9.05
C GLU A 68 23.87 -1.34 -8.73
N SER A 69 24.01 -2.23 -9.71
CA SER A 69 24.85 -3.44 -9.62
C SER A 69 26.34 -3.12 -9.40
N TRP A 70 26.88 -2.14 -10.13
CA TRP A 70 28.25 -1.67 -9.94
C TRP A 70 28.46 -1.05 -8.55
N SER A 71 27.52 -0.23 -8.08
CA SER A 71 27.55 0.38 -6.75
C SER A 71 27.55 -0.68 -5.65
N ASP A 72 26.65 -1.67 -5.75
CA ASP A 72 26.52 -2.74 -4.75
C ASP A 72 27.76 -3.66 -4.72
N SER A 73 28.34 -3.97 -5.88
CA SER A 73 29.54 -4.82 -5.98
C SER A 73 30.83 -4.12 -5.54
N THR A 74 30.94 -2.81 -5.74
CA THR A 74 32.16 -2.05 -5.46
C THR A 74 32.20 -1.52 -4.02
N LEU A 75 31.07 -1.06 -3.48
CA LEU A 75 31.01 -0.33 -2.21
C LEU A 75 30.40 -1.13 -1.06
N GLY A 76 29.74 -2.26 -1.35
CA GLY A 76 29.15 -3.14 -0.35
C GLY A 76 28.28 -2.38 0.66
N ILE A 77 28.57 -2.52 1.96
CA ILE A 77 27.80 -1.89 3.04
C ILE A 77 27.94 -0.35 3.11
N LEU A 78 28.96 0.21 2.44
CA LEU A 78 29.20 1.66 2.37
C LEU A 78 28.43 2.32 1.23
N GLY A 79 27.89 1.54 0.28
CA GLY A 79 27.14 2.06 -0.87
C GLY A 79 26.03 3.04 -0.47
N PRO A 80 25.10 2.65 0.42
CA PRO A 80 24.02 3.53 0.88
C PRO A 80 24.50 4.85 1.47
N LEU A 81 25.60 4.84 2.24
CA LEU A 81 26.17 6.03 2.88
C LEU A 81 26.78 6.99 1.85
N ILE A 82 27.51 6.46 0.87
CA ILE A 82 28.10 7.28 -0.20
C ILE A 82 27.01 7.95 -1.03
N TRP A 83 25.94 7.21 -1.36
CA TRP A 83 24.77 7.77 -2.05
C TRP A 83 24.08 8.87 -1.26
N SER A 84 23.89 8.67 0.04
CA SER A 84 23.30 9.69 0.90
C SER A 84 24.20 10.93 1.01
N LEU A 85 25.53 10.78 1.01
CA LEU A 85 26.47 11.90 1.02
C LEU A 85 26.47 12.67 -0.31
N ILE A 86 26.45 11.96 -1.45
CA ILE A 86 26.33 12.59 -2.78
C ILE A 86 24.99 13.33 -2.88
N GLY A 87 23.91 12.70 -2.45
CA GLY A 87 22.58 13.30 -2.41
C GLY A 87 22.54 14.55 -1.52
N LEU A 88 23.21 14.52 -0.36
CA LEU A 88 23.34 15.69 0.52
C LEU A 88 24.14 16.81 -0.14
N ALA A 89 25.27 16.51 -0.77
CA ALA A 89 26.08 17.51 -1.46
C ALA A 89 25.29 18.17 -2.61
N PHE A 90 24.54 17.37 -3.36
CA PHE A 90 23.66 17.88 -4.41
C PHE A 90 22.51 18.74 -3.86
N LEU A 91 21.89 18.31 -2.76
CA LEU A 91 20.86 19.10 -2.07
C LEU A 91 21.41 20.45 -1.59
N VAL A 92 22.59 20.48 -0.97
CA VAL A 92 23.25 21.72 -0.53
C VAL A 92 23.54 22.64 -1.72
N LEU A 93 23.99 22.09 -2.85
CA LEU A 93 24.20 22.86 -4.07
C LEU A 93 22.88 23.51 -4.52
N ILE A 94 21.79 22.75 -4.59
CA ILE A 94 20.47 23.27 -4.94
C ILE A 94 20.05 24.38 -3.99
N ILE A 95 20.18 24.16 -2.67
CA ILE A 95 19.79 25.17 -1.69
C ILE A 95 20.66 26.43 -1.81
N GLY A 96 21.95 26.28 -2.08
CA GLY A 96 22.84 27.40 -2.36
C GLY A 96 22.39 28.21 -3.58
N VAL A 97 22.01 27.55 -4.67
CA VAL A 97 21.46 28.22 -5.86
C VAL A 97 20.13 28.91 -5.55
N MET A 98 19.23 28.25 -4.80
CA MET A 98 17.96 28.85 -4.38
C MET A 98 18.16 30.08 -3.51
N SER A 99 19.12 30.05 -2.58
CA SER A 99 19.48 31.19 -1.73
C SER A 99 20.06 32.35 -2.56
N LEU A 100 20.90 32.06 -3.56
CA LEU A 100 21.43 33.08 -4.48
C LEU A 100 20.32 33.79 -5.27
N ILE A 101 19.37 33.02 -5.81
CA ILE A 101 18.19 33.55 -6.50
C ILE A 101 17.27 34.28 -5.50
N GLY A 102 17.21 33.79 -4.26
CA GLY A 102 16.40 34.31 -3.16
C GLY A 102 16.64 35.78 -2.85
N ASN A 103 17.83 36.32 -3.18
CA ASN A 103 18.09 37.77 -3.12
C ASN A 103 17.12 38.60 -3.97
N SER A 104 16.49 38.01 -4.99
CA SER A 104 15.48 38.66 -5.84
C SER A 104 14.04 38.24 -5.53
N VAL A 105 13.84 37.10 -4.89
CA VAL A 105 12.52 36.51 -4.61
C VAL A 105 12.54 35.90 -3.22
N GLN A 106 11.93 36.58 -2.24
CA GLN A 106 11.95 36.20 -0.83
C GLN A 106 11.49 34.75 -0.59
N THR A 107 10.50 34.28 -1.34
CA THR A 107 9.99 32.90 -1.24
C THR A 107 11.10 31.85 -1.40
N PHE A 108 12.04 32.04 -2.34
CA PHE A 108 13.14 31.09 -2.52
C PHE A 108 14.14 31.14 -1.38
N HIS A 109 14.36 32.32 -0.77
CA HIS A 109 15.19 32.47 0.41
C HIS A 109 14.60 31.72 1.61
N ASP A 110 13.30 31.90 1.88
CA ASP A 110 12.65 31.27 3.03
C ASP A 110 12.59 29.73 2.88
N ILE A 111 12.34 29.22 1.68
CA ILE A 111 12.39 27.77 1.41
C ILE A 111 13.82 27.24 1.60
N ALA A 112 14.83 27.98 1.11
CA ALA A 112 16.23 27.62 1.29
C ALA A 112 16.62 27.54 2.78
N ASP A 113 16.20 28.52 3.57
CA ASP A 113 16.45 28.56 5.02
C ASP A 113 15.78 27.39 5.74
N PHE A 114 14.52 27.08 5.40
CA PHE A 114 13.84 25.92 5.96
C PHE A 114 14.57 24.61 5.64
N LEU A 115 15.00 24.42 4.39
CA LEU A 115 15.73 23.21 3.98
C LEU A 115 17.11 23.11 4.64
N LEU A 116 17.81 24.24 4.81
CA LEU A 116 19.09 24.28 5.53
C LEU A 116 18.91 23.98 7.02
N ALA A 117 17.89 24.54 7.66
CA ALA A 117 17.59 24.30 9.07
C ALA A 117 17.33 22.81 9.35
N ASN A 118 16.75 22.10 8.38
CA ASN A 118 16.40 20.69 8.49
C ASN A 118 17.36 19.74 7.76
N ILE A 119 18.53 20.23 7.32
CA ILE A 119 19.48 19.48 6.51
C ILE A 119 19.92 18.15 7.15
N TRP A 120 20.21 18.18 8.45
CA TRP A 120 20.65 17.00 9.20
C TRP A 120 19.55 15.96 9.33
N LEU A 121 18.30 16.41 9.46
CA LEU A 121 17.14 15.54 9.54
C LEU A 121 16.84 14.92 8.17
N ILE A 122 16.88 15.69 7.09
CA ILE A 122 16.75 15.20 5.71
C ILE A 122 17.83 14.15 5.42
N PHE A 123 19.08 14.43 5.79
CA PHE A 123 20.20 13.50 5.62
C PHE A 123 20.00 12.21 6.43
N ALA A 124 19.65 12.32 7.72
CA ALA A 124 19.44 11.17 8.58
C ALA A 124 18.31 10.26 8.07
N LEU A 125 17.19 10.84 7.65
CA LEU A 125 16.07 10.09 7.07
C LEU A 125 16.42 9.50 5.70
N GLY A 126 17.14 10.25 4.85
CA GLY A 126 17.64 9.74 3.57
C GLY A 126 18.58 8.54 3.75
N LEU A 127 19.49 8.62 4.72
CA LEU A 127 20.38 7.51 5.09
C LEU A 127 19.60 6.32 5.62
N LEU A 128 18.65 6.56 6.52
CA LEU A 128 17.77 5.54 7.10
C LEU A 128 16.95 4.82 6.02
N PHE A 129 16.41 5.54 5.05
CA PHE A 129 15.68 4.97 3.91
C PHE A 129 16.61 4.18 2.96
N SER A 130 17.79 4.72 2.67
CA SER A 130 18.82 4.08 1.85
C SER A 130 19.27 2.73 2.45
N TYR A 131 19.56 2.71 3.76
CA TYR A 131 19.90 1.48 4.47
C TYR A 131 18.72 0.52 4.62
N SER A 132 17.51 1.03 4.86
CA SER A 132 16.29 0.22 4.88
C SER A 132 16.10 -0.53 3.55
N ASN A 133 16.28 0.16 2.42
CA ASN A 133 16.19 -0.45 1.10
C ASN A 133 17.33 -1.45 0.84
N PHE A 134 18.55 -1.13 1.26
CA PHE A 134 19.69 -2.05 1.18
C PHE A 134 19.46 -3.35 1.98
N PHE A 135 19.02 -3.24 3.23
CA PHE A 135 18.73 -4.41 4.07
C PHE A 135 17.50 -5.18 3.60
N SER A 136 16.49 -4.50 3.06
CA SER A 136 15.34 -5.14 2.42
C SER A 136 15.76 -6.04 1.26
N ARG A 137 16.71 -5.59 0.43
CA ARG A 137 17.28 -6.40 -0.65
C ARG A 137 18.09 -7.59 -0.15
N ARG A 138 18.94 -7.38 0.86
CA ARG A 138 19.91 -8.39 1.32
C ARG A 138 19.33 -9.41 2.33
N TYR A 139 18.35 -9.02 3.14
CA TYR A 139 17.77 -9.84 4.21
C TYR A 139 16.24 -9.87 4.16
N LYS A 140 15.68 -10.15 2.98
CA LYS A 140 14.23 -10.11 2.69
C LYS A 140 13.36 -10.68 3.81
N GLU A 141 13.58 -11.91 4.26
CA GLU A 141 12.70 -12.55 5.24
C GLU A 141 12.79 -11.95 6.65
N LYS A 142 14.00 -11.63 7.12
CA LYS A 142 14.22 -11.08 8.47
C LYS A 142 13.86 -9.60 8.56
N PHE A 143 13.96 -8.84 7.47
CA PHE A 143 13.75 -7.40 7.48
C PHE A 143 12.33 -6.97 7.05
N ARG A 144 11.53 -7.91 6.52
CA ARG A 144 10.17 -7.64 6.02
C ARG A 144 9.24 -6.97 7.04
N TRP A 145 9.41 -7.25 8.34
CA TRP A 145 8.57 -6.67 9.40
C TRP A 145 8.90 -5.21 9.75
N VAL A 146 10.09 -4.73 9.37
CA VAL A 146 10.53 -3.34 9.64
C VAL A 146 10.16 -2.40 8.49
N GLN A 147 9.95 -2.94 7.28
CA GLN A 147 9.65 -2.17 6.09
C GLN A 147 8.42 -1.24 6.22
N PRO A 148 7.27 -1.67 6.81
CA PRO A 148 6.11 -0.79 7.02
C PRO A 148 6.42 0.49 7.80
N ILE A 149 7.31 0.42 8.80
CA ILE A 149 7.71 1.57 9.62
C ILE A 149 8.48 2.57 8.74
N PHE A 150 9.47 2.10 7.99
CA PHE A 150 10.27 2.97 7.14
C PHE A 150 9.46 3.63 6.03
N THR A 151 8.49 2.92 5.44
CA THR A 151 7.58 3.51 4.45
C THR A 151 6.68 4.56 5.07
N ALA A 152 6.14 4.31 6.27
CA ALA A 152 5.29 5.28 6.96
C ALA A 152 6.08 6.55 7.33
N LEU A 153 7.28 6.39 7.88
CA LEU A 153 8.18 7.49 8.19
C LEU A 153 8.53 8.31 6.95
N GLY A 154 8.87 7.67 5.83
CA GLY A 154 9.21 8.36 4.58
C GLY A 154 8.05 9.17 4.00
N ILE A 155 6.84 8.57 3.95
CA ILE A 155 5.65 9.26 3.41
C ILE A 155 5.30 10.47 4.29
N VAL A 156 5.27 10.27 5.62
CA VAL A 156 4.91 11.34 6.56
C VAL A 156 5.95 12.45 6.57
N PHE A 157 7.23 12.10 6.46
CA PHE A 157 8.27 13.09 6.33
C PHE A 157 8.14 13.93 5.04
N GLY A 158 7.84 13.29 3.91
CA GLY A 158 7.57 13.99 2.66
C GLY A 158 6.36 14.92 2.76
N LEU A 159 5.29 14.47 3.40
CA LEU A 159 4.10 15.29 3.67
C LEU A 159 4.40 16.47 4.60
N TRP A 160 5.26 16.28 5.60
CA TRP A 160 5.69 17.35 6.50
C TRP A 160 6.47 18.43 5.76
N ILE A 161 7.47 18.05 4.95
CA ILE A 161 8.21 19.00 4.10
C ILE A 161 7.25 19.75 3.17
N ALA A 162 6.34 19.03 2.51
CA ALA A 162 5.38 19.64 1.58
C ALA A 162 4.45 20.62 2.30
N SER A 163 4.02 20.29 3.52
CA SER A 163 3.20 21.16 4.36
C SER A 163 3.92 22.46 4.69
N GLU A 164 5.19 22.38 5.09
CA GLU A 164 5.95 23.59 5.45
C GLU A 164 6.26 24.46 4.24
N ILE A 165 6.65 23.84 3.11
CA ILE A 165 6.84 24.57 1.86
C ILE A 165 5.54 25.28 1.46
N MET A 166 4.39 24.59 1.55
CA MET A 166 3.09 25.21 1.28
C MET A 166 2.78 26.38 2.22
N PHE A 167 3.12 26.27 3.50
CA PHE A 167 2.95 27.36 4.47
C PHE A 167 3.82 28.58 4.11
N ILE A 168 5.09 28.37 3.78
CA ILE A 168 6.01 29.43 3.34
C ILE A 168 5.51 30.11 2.06
N LEU A 169 4.98 29.34 1.10
CA LEU A 169 4.35 29.90 -0.08
C LEU A 169 3.12 30.72 0.28
N ALA A 170 2.26 30.22 1.17
CA ALA A 170 1.04 30.90 1.59
C ALA A 170 1.33 32.27 2.21
N THR A 171 2.32 32.34 3.09
CA THR A 171 2.71 33.58 3.78
C THR A 171 3.36 34.59 2.82
N ASN A 172 4.22 34.12 1.91
CA ASN A 172 4.89 35.00 0.94
C ASN A 172 3.93 35.56 -0.13
N PHE A 173 2.97 34.75 -0.60
CA PHE A 173 1.97 35.19 -1.58
C PHE A 173 0.71 35.79 -0.95
N ASN A 174 0.61 35.78 0.38
CA ASN A 174 -0.55 36.26 1.14
C ASN A 174 -1.87 35.57 0.73
N ILE A 175 -1.82 34.23 0.64
CA ILE A 175 -2.95 33.39 0.22
C ILE A 175 -3.50 32.60 1.42
N GLU A 176 -4.56 33.11 2.04
CA GLU A 176 -5.20 32.54 3.24
C GLU A 176 -5.68 31.08 3.05
N PHE A 177 -6.15 30.75 1.85
CA PHE A 177 -6.58 29.38 1.52
C PHE A 177 -5.44 28.35 1.64
N LEU A 178 -4.23 28.69 1.17
CA LEU A 178 -3.06 27.79 1.24
C LEU A 178 -2.56 27.65 2.68
N GLU A 179 -2.66 28.72 3.48
CA GLU A 179 -2.33 28.67 4.92
C GLU A 179 -3.24 27.68 5.65
N THR A 180 -4.55 27.75 5.36
CA THR A 180 -5.53 26.81 5.93
C THR A 180 -5.22 25.37 5.54
N ILE A 181 -4.89 25.11 4.26
CA ILE A 181 -4.53 23.76 3.79
C ILE A 181 -3.27 23.25 4.50
N SER A 182 -2.21 24.04 4.55
CA SER A 182 -0.94 23.63 5.19
C SER A 182 -1.14 23.37 6.68
N SER A 183 -1.90 24.20 7.38
CA SER A 183 -2.24 23.98 8.80
C SER A 183 -3.01 22.66 9.02
N ILE A 184 -4.00 22.37 8.17
CA ILE A 184 -4.74 21.09 8.20
C ILE A 184 -3.78 19.91 7.95
N MET A 185 -2.94 20.00 6.92
CA MET A 185 -1.96 18.94 6.59
C MET A 185 -1.02 18.66 7.76
N SER A 186 -0.48 19.70 8.40
CA SER A 186 0.38 19.58 9.59
C SER A 186 -0.37 18.99 10.79
N THR A 187 -1.61 19.43 11.02
CA THR A 187 -2.45 18.96 12.16
C THR A 187 -2.74 17.46 12.09
N TYR A 188 -3.08 16.95 10.90
CA TYR A 188 -3.44 15.54 10.71
C TYR A 188 -2.25 14.62 10.46
N LEU A 189 -1.03 15.15 10.40
CA LEU A 189 0.17 14.40 10.04
C LEU A 189 0.42 13.18 10.95
N SER A 190 0.20 13.34 12.26
CA SER A 190 0.34 12.25 13.25
C SER A 190 -0.70 11.14 13.07
N VAL A 191 -1.95 11.51 12.75
CA VAL A 191 -3.03 10.56 12.45
C VAL A 191 -2.72 9.80 11.16
N ILE A 192 -2.28 10.50 10.11
CA ILE A 192 -1.86 9.90 8.83
C ILE A 192 -0.74 8.88 9.07
N PHE A 193 0.25 9.20 9.92
CA PHE A 193 1.32 8.28 10.28
C PHE A 193 0.80 6.98 10.90
N ILE A 194 -0.10 7.09 11.89
CA ILE A 194 -0.69 5.92 12.56
C ILE A 194 -1.48 5.07 11.56
N VAL A 195 -2.27 5.70 10.68
CA VAL A 195 -3.07 5.00 9.67
C VAL A 195 -2.19 4.27 8.65
N ILE A 196 -1.18 4.94 8.08
CA ILE A 196 -0.27 4.32 7.10
C ILE A 196 0.50 3.16 7.75
N LEU A 197 1.00 3.35 8.96
CA LEU A 197 1.72 2.32 9.70
C LEU A 197 0.82 1.12 9.97
N ALA A 198 -0.43 1.36 10.40
CA ALA A 198 -1.39 0.31 10.64
C ALA A 198 -1.68 -0.49 9.36
N ILE A 199 -2.03 0.19 8.26
CA ILE A 199 -2.27 -0.44 6.94
C ILE A 199 -1.06 -1.28 6.51
N GLY A 200 0.16 -0.73 6.63
CA GLY A 200 1.38 -1.44 6.28
C GLY A 200 1.57 -2.73 7.08
N TYR A 201 1.29 -2.69 8.39
CA TYR A 201 1.32 -3.89 9.22
C TYR A 201 0.18 -4.87 8.93
N VAL A 202 -1.01 -4.39 8.56
CA VAL A 202 -2.10 -5.27 8.08
C VAL A 202 -1.66 -6.07 6.87
N VAL A 203 -1.12 -5.40 5.86
CA VAL A 203 -0.63 -6.04 4.62
C VAL A 203 0.49 -7.03 4.95
N PHE A 204 1.41 -6.66 5.82
CA PHE A 204 2.47 -7.55 6.31
C PHE A 204 1.89 -8.81 7.00
N LEU A 205 0.90 -8.66 7.88
CA LEU A 205 0.26 -9.78 8.57
C LEU A 205 -0.51 -10.69 7.61
N ILE A 206 -1.20 -10.13 6.62
CA ILE A 206 -1.87 -10.92 5.58
C ILE A 206 -0.84 -11.73 4.77
N SER A 207 0.27 -11.10 4.37
CA SER A 207 1.37 -11.77 3.67
C SER A 207 2.01 -12.88 4.51
N LEU A 208 2.08 -12.70 5.83
CA LEU A 208 2.53 -13.74 6.74
C LEU A 208 1.54 -14.91 6.79
N MET A 209 0.24 -14.64 6.88
CA MET A 209 -0.80 -15.68 6.94
C MET A 209 -0.91 -16.48 5.63
N SER A 210 -0.82 -15.83 4.47
CA SER A 210 -0.88 -16.53 3.17
C SER A 210 0.28 -17.52 2.99
N SER A 211 1.46 -17.18 3.52
CA SER A 211 2.61 -18.10 3.50
C SER A 211 2.41 -19.34 4.39
N THR A 212 1.59 -19.27 5.44
CA THR A 212 1.31 -20.41 6.33
C THR A 212 0.23 -21.36 5.80
N GLY A 213 -0.78 -20.85 5.07
CA GLY A 213 -1.91 -21.65 4.57
C GLY A 213 -1.52 -22.68 3.51
N ALA A 214 -0.56 -22.35 2.65
CA ALA A 214 -0.09 -23.24 1.57
C ALA A 214 0.54 -24.55 2.08
N SER A 215 1.01 -24.58 3.33
CA SER A 215 1.65 -25.75 3.92
C SER A 215 0.68 -26.73 4.61
N MET A 216 -0.57 -26.32 4.86
CA MET A 216 -1.58 -27.18 5.52
C MET A 216 -2.39 -28.03 4.53
N GLU A 217 -2.66 -27.54 3.32
CA GLU A 217 -3.37 -28.33 2.29
C GLU A 217 -2.55 -29.56 1.82
N ALA A 218 -1.22 -29.47 1.80
CA ALA A 218 -0.35 -30.59 1.45
C ALA A 218 -0.34 -31.73 2.49
N ARG A 219 -0.79 -31.48 3.74
CA ARG A 219 -0.82 -32.49 4.81
C ARG A 219 -2.19 -33.15 5.02
N SER A 220 -3.25 -32.64 4.40
CA SER A 220 -4.62 -33.15 4.61
C SER A 220 -5.00 -34.34 3.73
N SER A 221 -4.07 -34.89 2.93
CA SER A 221 -4.33 -36.05 2.06
C SER A 221 -4.02 -37.41 2.71
N TYR A 222 -3.76 -37.48 4.02
CA TYR A 222 -3.55 -38.77 4.69
C TYR A 222 -4.36 -38.91 5.99
N ASN A 223 -5.40 -39.74 5.89
CA ASN A 223 -6.19 -40.37 6.96
C ASN A 223 -6.99 -39.47 7.91
N GLN A 224 -8.27 -39.29 7.60
CA GLN A 224 -9.32 -39.29 8.62
C GLN A 224 -10.38 -40.36 8.29
N PRO A 225 -10.63 -41.33 9.19
CA PRO A 225 -11.80 -42.19 9.06
C PRO A 225 -13.06 -41.34 9.28
N GLN A 226 -13.92 -41.28 8.26
CA GLN A 226 -15.21 -40.60 8.32
C GLN A 226 -16.11 -41.30 9.35
N ARG A 227 -16.30 -40.69 10.53
CA ARG A 227 -17.48 -41.00 11.35
C ARG A 227 -18.63 -40.15 10.83
N SER A 228 -19.65 -40.80 10.27
CA SER A 228 -20.95 -40.19 9.98
C SER A 228 -21.50 -39.57 11.26
N TYR A 229 -21.57 -38.24 11.30
CA TYR A 229 -22.45 -37.54 12.22
C TYR A 229 -23.85 -37.61 11.62
N ASP A 230 -24.69 -38.42 12.25
CA ASP A 230 -26.11 -38.50 11.95
C ASP A 230 -26.76 -37.16 12.33
N PHE A 231 -27.38 -36.51 11.34
CA PHE A 231 -28.06 -35.22 11.49
C PHE A 231 -29.48 -35.48 11.98
N THR A 232 -29.65 -35.76 13.27
CA THR A 232 -30.94 -35.52 13.93
C THR A 232 -30.99 -34.07 14.36
N SER A 233 -31.72 -33.27 13.59
CA SER A 233 -32.09 -31.89 13.89
C SER A 233 -32.94 -31.83 15.17
N GLN A 234 -32.27 -31.51 16.28
CA GLN A 234 -32.89 -30.94 17.47
C GLN A 234 -32.13 -29.65 17.74
N GLY A 235 -32.84 -28.53 17.89
CA GLY A 235 -32.28 -27.19 17.97
C GLY A 235 -31.34 -26.98 19.17
N GLU A 236 -30.09 -27.43 19.06
CA GLU A 236 -29.03 -27.03 19.95
C GLU A 236 -28.58 -25.63 19.60
N TYR A 237 -28.71 -24.71 20.55
CA TYR A 237 -28.07 -23.40 20.50
C TYR A 237 -26.56 -23.62 20.31
N LYS A 238 -26.05 -23.37 19.10
CA LYS A 238 -24.60 -23.35 18.82
C LYS A 238 -23.97 -22.41 19.85
N ARG A 239 -23.09 -22.90 20.70
CA ARG A 239 -22.39 -22.05 21.69
C ARG A 239 -21.08 -21.59 21.08
N LEU A 240 -20.77 -20.31 21.25
CA LEU A 240 -19.50 -19.74 20.83
C LEU A 240 -18.40 -20.25 21.77
N TYR A 241 -17.52 -21.08 21.25
CA TYR A 241 -16.32 -21.54 21.96
C TYR A 241 -15.07 -21.04 21.24
N ARG A 242 -13.97 -20.81 21.97
CA ARG A 242 -12.67 -20.55 21.34
C ARG A 242 -12.13 -21.85 20.71
N SER A 243 -11.72 -21.77 19.44
CA SER A 243 -11.17 -22.88 18.66
C SER A 243 -9.75 -23.23 19.11
N GLY A 244 -9.48 -24.52 19.34
CA GLY A 244 -8.16 -25.07 19.65
C GLY A 244 -7.30 -25.38 18.41
N ARG A 245 -7.93 -25.56 17.24
CA ARG A 245 -7.28 -25.99 16.00
C ARG A 245 -6.66 -24.84 15.20
N ASN A 246 -7.31 -23.66 15.19
CA ASN A 246 -6.84 -22.45 14.49
C ASN A 246 -6.35 -21.36 15.47
N ARG A 247 -5.31 -21.67 16.25
CA ARG A 247 -4.76 -20.79 17.31
C ARG A 247 -3.86 -19.69 16.76
N VAL A 248 -4.42 -18.49 16.60
CA VAL A 248 -3.66 -17.23 16.55
C VAL A 248 -4.32 -16.28 17.55
N LEU A 249 -3.53 -15.72 18.47
CA LEU A 249 -3.98 -14.79 19.55
C LEU A 249 -5.09 -15.36 20.47
N GLY A 250 -4.99 -16.64 20.87
CA GLY A 250 -5.89 -17.21 21.89
C GLY A 250 -7.20 -17.79 21.36
N GLY A 251 -7.38 -17.95 20.04
CA GLY A 251 -8.44 -18.78 19.45
C GLY A 251 -9.81 -18.12 19.34
N VAL A 252 -9.91 -16.81 19.62
CA VAL A 252 -11.17 -16.03 19.55
C VAL A 252 -11.68 -15.92 18.12
N CYS A 253 -10.84 -15.49 17.17
CA CYS A 253 -11.24 -15.39 15.77
C CYS A 253 -11.53 -16.77 15.15
N GLY A 254 -10.83 -17.82 15.59
CA GLY A 254 -11.10 -19.20 15.17
C GLY A 254 -12.47 -19.68 15.66
N GLY A 255 -12.80 -19.38 16.92
CA GLY A 255 -14.09 -19.70 17.52
C GLY A 255 -15.26 -18.95 16.90
N MET A 256 -15.07 -17.66 16.62
CA MET A 256 -16.07 -16.85 15.90
C MET A 256 -16.28 -17.35 14.46
N GLY A 257 -15.24 -17.86 13.80
CA GLY A 257 -15.35 -18.45 12.46
C GLY A 257 -16.16 -19.73 12.44
N GLU A 258 -15.91 -20.62 13.40
CA GLU A 258 -16.66 -21.88 13.57
C GLU A 258 -18.14 -21.64 13.96
N TYR A 259 -18.40 -20.61 14.78
CA TYR A 259 -19.75 -20.19 15.13
C TYR A 259 -20.50 -19.60 13.93
N ALA A 260 -19.88 -18.65 13.23
CA ALA A 260 -20.48 -17.93 12.11
C ALA A 260 -20.43 -18.68 10.76
N ASN A 261 -19.77 -19.84 10.71
CA ASN A 261 -19.50 -20.59 9.47
C ASN A 261 -18.78 -19.73 8.41
N LEU A 262 -17.90 -18.85 8.88
CA LEU A 262 -17.07 -17.95 8.08
C LEU A 262 -15.61 -18.34 8.24
N ASP A 263 -14.81 -18.13 7.20
CA ASP A 263 -13.37 -18.35 7.29
C ASP A 263 -12.78 -17.51 8.43
N PRO A 264 -12.06 -18.13 9.39
CA PRO A 264 -11.43 -17.41 10.50
C PRO A 264 -10.53 -16.26 10.05
N ASN A 265 -9.97 -16.34 8.84
CA ASN A 265 -9.16 -15.29 8.24
C ASN A 265 -9.96 -14.01 7.93
N ILE A 266 -11.22 -14.13 7.51
CA ILE A 266 -12.12 -12.99 7.27
C ILE A 266 -12.36 -12.25 8.59
N ILE A 267 -12.63 -12.98 9.67
CA ILE A 267 -12.89 -12.41 10.99
C ILE A 267 -11.64 -11.73 11.56
N ARG A 268 -10.44 -12.27 11.27
CA ARG A 268 -9.17 -11.60 11.62
C ARG A 268 -9.03 -10.25 10.91
N ILE A 269 -9.33 -10.19 9.61
CA ILE A 269 -9.26 -8.95 8.83
C ILE A 269 -10.25 -7.91 9.38
N ILE A 270 -11.47 -8.31 9.73
CA ILE A 270 -12.48 -7.41 10.33
C ILE A 270 -11.96 -6.82 11.65
N TRP A 271 -11.40 -7.64 12.54
CA TRP A 271 -10.83 -7.15 13.81
C TRP A 271 -9.65 -6.20 13.60
N ILE A 272 -8.83 -6.46 12.59
CA ILE A 272 -7.71 -5.59 12.24
C ILE A 272 -8.23 -4.24 11.70
N ILE A 273 -9.22 -4.23 10.81
CA ILE A 273 -9.86 -3.00 10.31
C ILE A 273 -10.45 -2.22 11.47
N LEU A 274 -11.17 -2.89 12.38
CA LEU A 274 -11.72 -2.27 13.59
C LEU A 274 -10.62 -1.66 14.46
N LEU A 275 -9.45 -2.31 14.59
CA LEU A 275 -8.30 -1.76 15.32
C LEU A 275 -7.80 -0.46 14.73
N VAL A 276 -7.67 -0.40 13.40
CA VAL A 276 -7.22 0.81 12.69
C VAL A 276 -8.23 1.94 12.82
N VAL A 277 -9.52 1.66 12.59
CA VAL A 277 -10.59 2.67 12.64
C VAL A 277 -10.82 3.18 14.06
N SER A 278 -10.68 2.32 15.06
CA SER A 278 -10.97 2.66 16.46
C SER A 278 -9.77 3.18 17.26
N LEU A 279 -8.64 3.48 16.59
CA LEU A 279 -7.41 3.97 17.23
C LEU A 279 -6.97 3.08 18.42
N GLY A 280 -7.12 1.76 18.29
CA GLY A 280 -6.72 0.79 19.32
C GLY A 280 -7.79 0.40 20.34
N ILE A 281 -8.99 1.00 20.33
CA ILE A 281 -10.10 0.58 21.23
C ILE A 281 -10.52 -0.87 20.98
N ALA A 282 -10.46 -1.33 19.73
CA ALA A 282 -10.74 -2.74 19.40
C ALA A 282 -9.76 -3.74 20.04
N ILE A 283 -8.57 -3.32 20.53
CA ILE A 283 -7.70 -4.19 21.32
C ILE A 283 -8.37 -4.54 22.65
N LEU A 284 -9.02 -3.58 23.29
CA LEU A 284 -9.78 -3.80 24.52
C LEU A 284 -10.99 -4.71 24.25
N GLY A 285 -11.70 -4.49 23.14
CA GLY A 285 -12.79 -5.37 22.70
C GLY A 285 -12.31 -6.82 22.51
N TYR A 286 -11.14 -7.02 21.92
CA TYR A 286 -10.55 -8.34 21.75
C TYR A 286 -10.23 -9.01 23.09
N PHE A 287 -9.64 -8.25 24.04
CA PHE A 287 -9.33 -8.73 25.38
C PHE A 287 -10.58 -9.15 26.16
N ILE A 288 -11.65 -8.35 26.08
CA ILE A 288 -12.94 -8.68 26.69
C ILE A 288 -13.50 -9.98 26.10
N CYS A 289 -13.51 -10.11 24.78
CA CYS A 289 -13.93 -11.35 24.11
C CYS A 289 -13.07 -12.56 24.51
N TRP A 290 -11.76 -12.38 24.72
CA TRP A 290 -10.86 -13.44 25.14
C TRP A 290 -11.15 -13.95 26.56
N ILE A 291 -11.59 -13.08 27.46
CA ILE A 291 -11.98 -13.42 28.84
C ILE A 291 -13.38 -14.06 28.86
N ILE A 292 -14.34 -13.48 28.14
CA ILE A 292 -15.75 -13.91 28.17
C ILE A 292 -15.96 -15.25 27.45
N ILE A 293 -15.31 -15.47 26.31
CA ILE A 293 -15.58 -16.67 25.51
C ILE A 293 -14.86 -17.86 26.15
N PRO A 294 -15.59 -18.90 26.61
CA PRO A 294 -14.98 -20.05 27.22
C PRO A 294 -14.21 -20.87 26.17
N ARG A 295 -13.22 -21.60 26.64
CA ARG A 295 -12.46 -22.51 25.79
C ARG A 295 -13.28 -23.75 25.47
N ASN A 296 -13.20 -24.27 24.24
CA ASN A 296 -13.87 -25.51 23.87
C ASN A 296 -13.31 -26.70 24.69
N PRO A 297 -14.13 -27.42 25.48
CA PRO A 297 -13.68 -28.59 26.24
C PRO A 297 -13.49 -29.87 25.41
N TYR A 298 -13.96 -29.90 24.15
CA TYR A 298 -13.92 -31.09 23.28
C TYR A 298 -12.73 -31.11 22.30
N ASP A 299 -11.94 -30.03 22.24
CA ASP A 299 -10.70 -30.01 21.47
C ASP A 299 -9.61 -30.76 22.26
N THR A 300 -9.36 -32.00 21.88
CA THR A 300 -8.27 -32.83 22.45
C THR A 300 -6.92 -32.32 21.94
N TRP A 301 -6.01 -32.13 22.89
CA TRP A 301 -4.69 -31.59 22.66
C TRP A 301 -3.76 -32.67 22.09
N GLN A 302 -3.26 -32.45 20.88
CA GLN A 302 -2.00 -33.02 20.38
C GLN A 302 -1.18 -31.89 19.76
#